data_AF-K9U484-F1
#
_entry.id   AF-K9U484-F1
#
_cell.length_a   1.000
_cell.length_b   1.000
_cell.length_c   1.000
_cell.angle_alpha   90.00
_cell.angle_beta   90.00
_cell.angle_gamma   90.00
#
_symmetry.space_group_name_H-M   'P 1'
#
loop_
_entity.id
_entity.type
_entity.pdbx_description
1 polymer ?
#
loop_
_entity_poly.entity_id
_entity_poly.type
_entity_poly.pdbx_seq_one_letter_code
_entity_poly.pdbx_strand_id
1 'polypeptide(L)'
;MDNNQEKETHRAVNPGDVIADEEQSVEEKKQQLAVDSPDITGDHIQVPTYFAVEEPDGEEKALHHVKDAEEISDVIRQSRVDENGERTWW
;
A
#
# COMPACT_ATOMS: atom_id res chain seq x y z
N MET A 1 -4.16 1.89 -34.58
CA MET A 1 -3.82 2.87 -33.53
C MET A 1 -5.04 2.93 -32.64
N ASP A 2 -5.12 1.98 -31.71
CA ASP A 2 -6.27 1.83 -30.84
C ASP A 2 -6.20 2.91 -29.77
N ASN A 3 -7.03 3.95 -29.93
CA ASN A 3 -7.33 4.92 -28.90
C ASN A 3 -8.15 4.23 -27.81
N ASN A 4 -7.48 3.46 -26.96
CA ASN A 4 -8.03 3.04 -25.68
C ASN A 4 -7.91 4.21 -24.69
N GLN A 5 -8.60 5.32 -24.97
CA GLN A 5 -8.96 6.25 -23.92
C GLN A 5 -10.02 5.53 -23.10
N GLU A 6 -9.56 4.75 -22.11
CA GLU A 6 -10.42 4.19 -21.09
C GLU A 6 -11.32 5.32 -20.61
N LYS A 7 -12.62 5.15 -20.83
CA LYS A 7 -13.64 6.10 -20.37
C LYS A 7 -13.28 6.49 -18.95
N GLU A 8 -13.14 7.79 -18.73
CA GLU A 8 -13.22 8.44 -17.43
C GLU A 8 -14.56 8.06 -16.81
N THR A 9 -14.62 6.83 -16.34
CA THR A 9 -15.62 6.33 -15.43
C THR A 9 -15.37 7.15 -14.19
N HIS A 10 -16.41 7.83 -13.70
CA HIS A 10 -16.38 8.53 -12.43
C HIS A 10 -16.05 7.52 -11.31
N ARG A 11 -14.77 7.13 -11.19
CA ARG A 11 -14.26 6.27 -10.14
C ARG A 11 -14.20 7.15 -8.90
N ALA A 12 -14.84 6.68 -7.84
CA ALA A 12 -14.71 7.30 -6.51
C ALA A 12 -13.33 7.04 -5.87
N VAL A 13 -12.47 6.27 -6.55
CA VAL A 13 -11.15 5.82 -6.09
C VAL A 13 -10.07 6.38 -7.00
N ASN A 14 -8.88 6.65 -6.45
CA ASN A 14 -7.77 7.11 -7.27
C ASN A 14 -7.31 5.97 -8.20
N PRO A 15 -6.80 6.28 -9.41
CA PRO A 15 -6.29 5.26 -10.31
C PRO A 15 -5.21 4.36 -9.69
N GLY A 16 -4.38 4.91 -8.79
CA GLY A 16 -3.34 4.16 -8.07
C GLY A 16 -3.86 3.23 -6.96
N ASP A 17 -5.12 3.41 -6.53
CA ASP A 17 -5.80 2.54 -5.55
C ASP A 17 -6.43 1.29 -6.21
N VAL A 18 -6.39 1.20 -7.54
CA VAL A 18 -6.95 0.08 -8.27
C VAL A 18 -5.97 -1.09 -8.22
N ILE A 19 -6.44 -2.21 -7.68
CA ILE A 19 -5.67 -3.45 -7.67
C ILE A 19 -5.72 -4.07 -9.07
N ALA A 20 -4.56 -4.44 -9.59
CA ALA A 20 -4.45 -5.15 -10.86
C ALA A 20 -5.17 -6.51 -10.79
N ASP A 21 -5.84 -6.90 -11.87
CA ASP A 21 -6.46 -8.22 -11.97
C ASP A 21 -5.42 -9.36 -12.09
N GLU A 22 -4.19 -9.02 -12.51
CA GLU A 22 -3.05 -9.95 -12.59
C GLU A 22 -2.30 -10.01 -11.25
N GLU A 23 -1.80 -11.20 -10.89
CA GLU A 23 -0.98 -11.38 -9.68
C GLU A 23 0.37 -10.66 -9.82
N GLN A 24 0.62 -9.69 -8.93
CA GLN A 24 1.89 -8.97 -8.85
C GLN A 24 2.74 -9.50 -7.70
N SER A 25 4.06 -9.50 -7.89
CA SER A 25 5.03 -9.82 -6.84
C SER A 25 5.04 -8.76 -5.73
N VAL A 26 5.58 -9.14 -4.56
CA VAL A 26 5.71 -8.23 -3.41
C VAL A 26 6.55 -6.99 -3.77
N GLU A 27 7.65 -7.18 -4.52
CA GLU A 27 8.54 -6.10 -4.95
C GLU A 27 7.88 -5.09 -5.90
N GLU A 28 6.96 -5.57 -6.75
CA GLU A 28 6.17 -4.71 -7.63
C GLU A 28 5.13 -3.91 -6.85
N LYS A 29 4.44 -4.57 -5.91
CA LYS A 29 3.43 -3.91 -5.05
C LYS A 29 4.04 -2.81 -4.16
N LYS A 30 5.27 -3.00 -3.67
CA LYS A 30 5.99 -1.97 -2.89
C LYS A 30 6.22 -0.67 -3.65
N GLN A 31 6.39 -0.74 -4.97
CA GLN A 31 6.68 0.41 -5.81
C GLN A 31 5.41 1.13 -6.27
N GLN A 32 4.23 0.55 -6.01
CA GLN A 32 2.96 1.11 -6.46
C GLN A 32 2.53 2.30 -5.60
N LEU A 33 2.18 3.40 -6.27
CA LEU A 33 1.73 4.65 -5.66
C LEU A 33 0.23 4.86 -5.89
N ALA A 34 -0.48 5.14 -4.80
CA ALA A 34 -1.89 5.50 -4.76
C ALA A 34 -2.11 6.94 -5.24
N VAL A 35 -1.23 7.83 -4.78
CA VAL A 35 -1.21 9.25 -5.11
C VAL A 35 0.23 9.66 -5.38
N ASP A 36 0.43 10.37 -6.48
CA ASP A 36 1.68 11.05 -6.83
C ASP A 36 1.30 12.40 -7.44
N SER A 37 1.13 13.41 -6.58
CA SER A 37 0.61 14.73 -6.97
C SER A 37 1.07 15.83 -6.02
N PRO A 38 1.20 17.08 -6.50
CA PRO A 38 1.37 18.22 -5.62
C PRO A 38 0.14 18.44 -4.74
N ASP A 39 0.35 18.76 -3.47
CA ASP A 39 -0.66 19.25 -2.56
C ASP A 39 -0.92 20.76 -2.77
N ILE A 40 -2.01 21.27 -2.19
CA ILE A 40 -2.38 22.69 -2.20
C ILE A 40 -1.27 23.60 -1.65
N THR A 41 -0.37 23.06 -0.81
CA THR A 41 0.79 23.76 -0.25
C THR A 41 1.98 23.84 -1.20
N GLY A 42 1.96 23.10 -2.31
CA GLY A 42 3.06 23.00 -3.28
C GLY A 42 4.05 21.86 -3.01
N ASP A 43 3.87 21.12 -1.91
CA ASP A 43 4.66 19.92 -1.61
C ASP A 43 4.22 18.74 -2.49
N HIS A 44 5.17 17.94 -2.98
CA HIS A 44 4.85 16.75 -3.76
C HIS A 44 4.60 15.56 -2.83
N ILE A 45 3.37 15.07 -2.78
CA ILE A 45 2.98 13.98 -1.90
C ILE A 45 2.94 12.67 -2.70
N GLN A 46 3.72 11.70 -2.22
CA GLN A 46 3.66 10.31 -2.67
C GLN A 46 3.04 9.46 -1.57
N VAL A 47 1.98 8.75 -1.92
CA VAL A 47 1.30 7.82 -1.01
C VAL A 47 1.42 6.41 -1.61
N PRO A 48 2.06 5.46 -0.91
CA PRO A 48 2.12 4.07 -1.35
C PRO A 48 0.74 3.41 -1.34
N THR A 49 0.47 2.53 -2.31
CA THR A 49 -0.76 1.71 -2.33
C THR A 49 -0.68 0.55 -1.33
N TYR A 50 0.52 0.00 -1.14
CA TYR A 50 0.78 -1.15 -0.28
C TYR A 50 1.82 -0.83 0.81
N PHE A 51 1.64 -1.41 1.99
CA PHE A 51 2.61 -1.42 3.06
C PHE A 51 3.39 -2.72 3.05
N ALA A 52 4.71 -2.65 3.03
CA ALA A 52 5.57 -3.80 3.24
C ALA A 52 5.60 -4.15 4.74
N VAL A 53 5.26 -5.39 5.07
CA VAL A 53 5.26 -5.91 6.43
C VAL A 53 6.03 -7.23 6.45
N GLU A 54 7.01 -7.32 7.35
CA GLU A 54 7.62 -8.58 7.74
C GLU A 54 6.78 -9.23 8.85
N GLU A 55 6.46 -10.50 8.71
CA GLU A 55 5.73 -11.33 9.68
C GLU A 55 6.68 -12.05 10.66
N PRO A 56 6.18 -12.61 11.79
CA PRO A 56 7.03 -13.28 12.78
C PRO A 56 7.83 -14.46 12.25
N ASP A 57 7.38 -15.08 11.15
CA ASP A 57 8.05 -16.20 10.47
C ASP A 57 9.10 -15.75 9.45
N GLY A 58 9.26 -14.44 9.26
CA GLY A 58 10.17 -13.83 8.29
C GLY A 58 9.58 -13.74 6.88
N GLU A 59 8.31 -14.07 6.67
CA GLU A 59 7.63 -13.81 5.39
C GLU A 59 7.38 -12.31 5.22
N GLU A 60 7.56 -11.80 4.01
CA GLU A 60 7.31 -10.41 3.68
C GLU A 60 6.04 -10.27 2.84
N LYS A 61 5.09 -9.47 3.31
CA LYS A 61 3.80 -9.25 2.67
C LYS A 61 3.63 -7.78 2.28
N ALA A 62 2.98 -7.55 1.14
CA ALA A 62 2.54 -6.23 0.72
C ALA A 62 1.03 -6.10 0.98
N LEU A 63 0.64 -5.36 2.02
CA LEU A 63 -0.75 -5.16 2.45
C LEU A 63 -1.35 -3.88 1.87
N HIS A 64 -2.49 -3.99 1.21
CA HIS A 64 -3.18 -2.85 0.58
C HIS A 64 -3.81 -1.95 1.64
N HIS A 65 -3.52 -0.65 1.59
CA HIS A 65 -3.92 0.30 2.64
C HIS A 65 -5.44 0.36 2.92
N VAL A 66 -6.30 0.17 1.91
CA VAL A 66 -7.76 0.06 2.10
C VAL A 66 -8.25 -1.36 2.38
N LYS A 67 -7.95 -2.34 1.49
CA LYS A 67 -8.54 -3.68 1.58
C LYS A 67 -8.07 -4.45 2.82
N ASP A 68 -6.82 -4.27 3.21
CA ASP A 68 -6.17 -5.06 4.24
C ASP A 68 -6.05 -4.28 5.56
N ALA A 69 -6.92 -3.28 5.77
CA ALA A 69 -6.87 -2.41 6.95
C ALA A 69 -7.02 -3.18 8.27
N GLU A 70 -7.79 -4.27 8.29
CA GLU A 70 -7.93 -5.14 9.47
C GLU A 70 -6.61 -5.87 9.77
N GLU A 71 -6.00 -6.48 8.74
CA GLU A 71 -4.72 -7.18 8.86
C GLU A 71 -3.59 -6.22 9.23
N ILE A 72 -3.54 -5.02 8.65
CA ILE A 72 -2.62 -3.95 9.05
C ILE A 72 -2.82 -3.61 10.53
N SER A 73 -4.06 -3.50 10.99
CA SER A 73 -4.34 -3.22 12.39
C SER A 73 -3.88 -4.36 13.30
N ASP A 74 -4.07 -5.61 12.88
CA ASP A 74 -3.59 -6.79 13.60
C ASP A 74 -2.07 -6.85 13.68
N VAL A 75 -1.38 -6.59 12.57
CA VAL A 75 0.07 -6.47 12.51
C VAL A 75 0.55 -5.42 13.51
N ILE A 76 -0.07 -4.23 13.53
CA ILE A 76 0.31 -3.16 14.47
C ILE A 76 0.07 -3.58 15.92
N ARG A 77 -1.05 -4.26 16.22
CA ARG A 77 -1.36 -4.75 17.58
C ARG A 77 -0.37 -5.82 18.05
N GLN A 78 0.04 -6.70 17.15
CA GLN A 78 0.99 -7.78 17.43
C GLN A 78 2.43 -7.27 17.50
N SER A 79 2.73 -6.18 16.79
CA SER A 79 4.03 -5.50 16.79
C SER A 79 4.23 -4.72 18.08
N ARG A 80 4.43 -5.45 19.18
CA ARG A 80 4.94 -4.86 20.41
C ARG A 80 6.37 -4.38 20.19
N VAL A 81 6.73 -3.31 20.89
CA VAL A 81 8.10 -2.79 20.91
C VAL A 81 8.74 -3.07 22.26
N ASP A 82 10.05 -3.31 22.27
CA ASP A 82 10.84 -3.35 23.49
C ASP A 82 11.18 -1.93 24.00
N GLU A 83 12.02 -1.85 25.04
CA GLU A 83 12.46 -0.57 25.61
C GLU A 83 13.31 0.29 24.65
N ASN A 84 13.87 -0.31 23.60
CA ASN A 84 14.67 0.36 22.57
C ASN A 84 13.81 0.81 21.38
N GLY A 85 12.51 0.48 21.39
CA GLY A 85 11.61 0.72 20.26
C GLY A 85 11.75 -0.31 19.15
N GLU A 86 12.47 -1.41 19.37
CA GLU A 86 12.63 -2.50 18.41
C GLU A 86 11.40 -3.41 18.43
N ARG A 87 10.90 -3.71 17.23
CA ARG A 87 9.75 -4.58 17.03
C ARG A 87 10.12 -6.00 17.47
N THR A 88 9.34 -6.57 18.38
CA THR A 88 9.61 -7.90 18.93
C THR A 88 8.34 -8.75 18.84
N TRP A 89 8.52 -10.06 18.66
CA TRP A 89 7.44 -11.04 18.47
C TRP A 89 7.47 -12.08 19.60
N TRP A 90 6.54 -12.01 20.56
CA TRP A 90 6.49 -12.93 21.72
C TRP A 90 5.08 -13.10 22.29
#